data_AF-A0A2G5WMU9-F1
#
_entry.id   AF-A0A2G5WMU9-F1
#
_cell.length_a   1.000
_cell.length_b   1.000
_cell.length_c   1.000
_cell.angle_alpha   90.00
_cell.angle_beta   90.00
_cell.angle_gamma   90.00
#
_symmetry.space_group_name_H-M   'P 1'
#
loop_
_entity.id
_entity.type
_entity.pdbx_description
1 polymer ?
#
loop_
_entity_poly.entity_id
_entity_poly.type
_entity_poly.pdbx_seq_one_letter_code
_entity_poly.pdbx_strand_id
1 'polypeptide(L)'
;MQTSTIEDTFEQIYIQLVKFSEKIQVIQNLSYRITGKLQEPLPKQWTAFNHFFNSGMYYHYRCQGYVECLLVTDAYSSDSINIWINELVYPAAENFTQAMMYFEQIESTADIIKLQEFATVKQQMKEFQQIAMLIIQYANQLNTTTPPFKM
;
A
#
# COMPACT_ATOMS: atom_id res chain seq x y z
N MET A 1 -17.36 7.93 25.90
CA MET A 1 -16.63 7.68 24.64
C MET A 1 -15.96 8.98 24.26
N GLN A 2 -14.63 9.05 24.26
CA GLN A 2 -13.92 10.20 23.70
C GLN A 2 -14.12 10.20 22.18
N THR A 3 -14.68 11.26 21.63
CA THR A 3 -14.65 11.54 20.19
C THR A 3 -13.22 11.83 19.78
N SER A 4 -12.63 10.95 18.99
CA SER A 4 -11.32 11.17 18.34
C SER A 4 -11.40 12.40 17.44
N THR A 5 -10.38 13.25 17.48
CA THR A 5 -10.26 14.41 16.59
C THR A 5 -9.84 13.97 15.18
N ILE A 6 -10.00 14.86 14.20
CA ILE A 6 -9.50 14.63 12.83
C ILE A 6 -7.98 14.48 12.81
N GLU A 7 -7.27 15.24 13.65
CA GLU A 7 -5.82 15.18 13.84
C GLU A 7 -5.42 13.82 14.41
N ASP A 8 -6.07 13.34 15.49
CA ASP A 8 -5.83 12.01 16.06
C ASP A 8 -5.98 10.92 14.97
N THR A 9 -6.97 11.07 14.09
CA THR A 9 -7.21 10.12 12.99
C THR A 9 -6.04 10.13 12.00
N PHE A 10 -5.55 11.31 11.61
CA PHE A 10 -4.39 11.44 10.72
C PHE A 10 -3.08 10.95 11.36
N GLU A 11 -2.90 11.12 12.66
CA GLU A 11 -1.76 10.52 13.38
C GLU A 11 -1.80 8.99 13.31
N GLN A 12 -2.96 8.39 13.55
CA GLN A 12 -3.12 6.94 13.43
C GLN A 12 -2.87 6.46 11.99
N ILE A 13 -3.39 7.19 10.99
CA ILE A 13 -3.11 6.92 9.58
C ILE A 13 -1.60 6.96 9.30
N TYR A 14 -0.91 8.01 9.75
CA TYR A 14 0.52 8.17 9.52
C TYR A 14 1.33 7.02 10.12
N ILE A 15 1.01 6.60 11.33
CA ILE A 15 1.63 5.42 11.98
C ILE A 15 1.44 4.17 11.11
N GLN A 16 0.25 3.95 10.55
CA GLN A 16 0.04 2.80 9.65
C GLN A 16 0.81 2.94 8.34
N LEU A 17 0.88 4.15 7.76
CA LEU A 17 1.62 4.40 6.53
C LEU A 17 3.13 4.14 6.70
N VAL A 18 3.72 4.53 7.83
CA VAL A 18 5.12 4.23 8.16
C VAL A 18 5.35 2.72 8.28
N LYS A 19 4.50 2.00 9.02
CA LYS A 19 4.57 0.53 9.11
C LYS A 19 4.43 -0.13 7.74
N PHE A 20 3.57 0.42 6.89
CA PHE A 20 3.38 -0.09 5.54
C PHE A 20 4.62 0.13 4.67
N SER A 21 5.29 1.27 4.80
CA SER A 21 6.59 1.55 4.15
C SER A 21 7.66 0.53 4.52
N GLU A 22 7.75 0.15 5.79
CA GLU A 22 8.69 -0.88 6.24
C GLU A 22 8.41 -2.23 5.55
N LYS A 23 7.14 -2.63 5.46
CA LYS A 23 6.74 -3.86 4.76
C LYS A 23 7.05 -3.81 3.28
N ILE A 24 6.73 -2.70 2.64
CA ILE A 24 7.05 -2.44 1.23
C ILE A 24 8.54 -2.64 0.98
N GLN A 25 9.40 -2.06 1.82
CA GLN A 25 10.85 -2.15 1.66
C GLN A 25 11.35 -3.60 1.80
N VAL A 26 10.81 -4.35 2.77
CA VAL A 26 11.16 -5.77 2.95
C VAL A 26 10.75 -6.58 1.71
N ILE A 27 9.53 -6.41 1.23
CA ILE A 27 9.02 -7.11 0.04
C ILE A 27 9.84 -6.74 -1.20
N GLN A 28 10.13 -5.46 -1.42
CA GLN A 28 10.94 -5.01 -2.55
C GLN A 28 12.35 -5.62 -2.53
N ASN A 29 13.00 -5.63 -1.37
CA ASN A 29 14.34 -6.22 -1.22
C ASN A 29 14.35 -7.72 -1.51
N LEU A 30 13.33 -8.45 -1.04
CA LEU A 30 13.19 -9.88 -1.32
C LEU A 30 12.89 -10.13 -2.80
N SER A 31 12.03 -9.31 -3.42
CA SER A 31 11.73 -9.39 -4.86
C SER A 31 12.97 -9.14 -5.71
N TYR A 32 13.82 -8.20 -5.34
CA TYR A 32 15.10 -7.98 -6.03
C TYR A 32 16.01 -9.22 -5.94
N ARG A 33 16.11 -9.83 -4.74
CA ARG A 33 16.90 -11.06 -4.54
C ARG A 33 16.35 -12.24 -5.33
N ILE A 34 15.02 -12.41 -5.39
CA ILE A 34 14.38 -13.43 -6.21
C ILE A 34 14.72 -13.20 -7.67
N THR A 35 14.52 -11.97 -8.17
CA THR A 35 14.81 -11.59 -9.56
C THR A 35 16.25 -11.93 -9.95
N GLY A 36 17.23 -11.62 -9.09
CA GLY A 36 18.63 -11.95 -9.34
C GLY A 36 18.97 -13.45 -9.38
N LYS A 37 18.04 -14.33 -8.98
CA LYS A 37 18.19 -15.79 -9.05
C LYS A 37 17.41 -16.42 -10.22
N LEU A 38 16.56 -15.66 -10.90
CA LEU A 38 15.77 -16.17 -12.03
C LEU A 38 16.58 -16.09 -13.32
N GLN A 39 16.33 -17.04 -14.22
CA GLN A 39 16.86 -17.00 -15.57
C GLN A 39 15.99 -16.09 -16.45
N GLU A 40 16.64 -15.34 -17.34
CA GLU A 40 15.95 -14.53 -18.33
C GLU A 40 15.43 -15.40 -19.49
N PRO A 41 14.24 -15.08 -20.07
CA PRO A 41 13.36 -13.97 -19.68
C PRO A 41 12.60 -14.26 -18.39
N LEU A 42 12.43 -13.23 -17.54
CA LEU A 42 11.64 -13.36 -16.32
C LEU A 42 10.20 -13.86 -16.59
N PRO A 43 9.62 -14.68 -15.69
CA PRO A 43 8.24 -15.13 -15.83
C PRO A 43 7.25 -13.96 -15.87
N LYS A 44 6.28 -14.00 -16.78
CA LYS A 44 5.33 -12.90 -17.03
C LYS A 44 4.60 -12.45 -15.76
N GLN A 45 4.17 -13.39 -14.93
CA GLN A 45 3.48 -13.11 -13.66
C GLN A 45 4.42 -12.41 -12.67
N TRP A 46 5.70 -12.79 -12.65
CA TRP A 46 6.72 -12.12 -11.83
C TRP A 46 6.96 -10.68 -12.30
N THR A 47 7.07 -10.46 -13.60
CA THR A 47 7.21 -9.11 -14.16
C THR A 47 5.98 -8.25 -13.87
N ALA A 48 4.77 -8.79 -14.05
CA ALA A 48 3.52 -8.09 -13.77
C ALA A 48 3.38 -7.75 -12.28
N PHE A 49 3.67 -8.70 -11.39
CA PHE A 49 3.72 -8.46 -9.96
C PHE A 49 4.62 -7.27 -9.62
N ASN A 50 5.87 -7.26 -10.08
CA ASN A 50 6.80 -6.17 -9.78
C ASN A 50 6.35 -4.83 -10.37
N HIS A 51 5.76 -4.83 -11.58
CA HIS A 51 5.24 -3.62 -12.20
C HIS A 51 4.14 -2.95 -11.36
N PHE A 52 3.11 -3.72 -10.97
CA PHE A 52 2.02 -3.22 -10.15
C PHE A 52 2.47 -2.90 -8.72
N PHE A 53 3.35 -3.72 -8.14
CA PHE A 53 3.88 -3.48 -6.81
C PHE A 53 4.64 -2.15 -6.76
N ASN A 54 5.56 -1.91 -7.69
CA ASN A 54 6.32 -0.65 -7.77
C ASN A 54 5.41 0.57 -8.02
N SER A 55 4.36 0.41 -8.82
CA SER A 55 3.36 1.48 -9.03
C SER A 55 2.59 1.78 -7.74
N GLY A 56 2.17 0.75 -7.00
CA GLY A 56 1.57 0.90 -5.68
C GLY A 56 2.49 1.60 -4.68
N MET A 57 3.79 1.25 -4.68
CA MET A 57 4.81 1.91 -3.85
C MET A 57 4.90 3.41 -4.13
N TYR A 58 4.91 3.80 -5.41
CA TYR A 58 4.95 5.20 -5.81
C TYR A 58 3.79 5.99 -5.20
N TYR A 59 2.55 5.50 -5.34
CA TYR A 59 1.39 6.16 -4.75
C TYR A 59 1.42 6.15 -3.22
N HIS A 60 1.85 5.04 -2.61
CA HIS A 60 1.97 4.93 -1.15
C HIS A 60 2.92 5.98 -0.55
N TYR A 61 4.11 6.17 -1.12
CA TYR A 61 5.02 7.18 -0.58
C TYR A 61 4.46 8.59 -0.72
N ARG A 62 3.65 8.84 -1.77
CA ARG A 62 2.89 10.09 -1.87
C ARG A 62 1.79 10.19 -0.82
N CYS A 63 1.06 9.11 -0.51
CA CYS A 63 0.12 9.08 0.61
C CYS A 63 0.80 9.48 1.91
N GLN A 64 1.96 8.87 2.22
CA GLN A 64 2.70 9.12 3.45
C GLN A 64 3.15 10.59 3.54
N GLY A 65 3.82 11.11 2.51
CA GLY A 65 4.29 12.50 2.51
C GLY A 65 3.14 13.52 2.53
N TYR A 66 2.01 13.19 1.90
CA TYR A 66 0.82 14.04 1.94
C TYR A 66 0.24 14.13 3.36
N VAL A 67 0.07 12.99 4.04
CA VAL A 67 -0.41 12.97 5.43
C VAL A 67 0.56 13.67 6.37
N GLU A 68 1.86 13.46 6.21
CA GLU A 68 2.89 14.17 7.00
C GLU A 68 2.75 15.69 6.84
N CYS A 69 2.52 16.16 5.61
CA CYS A 69 2.29 17.59 5.35
C CYS A 69 1.02 18.10 6.05
N LEU A 70 -0.08 17.36 5.99
CA LEU A 70 -1.31 17.73 6.68
C LEU A 70 -1.10 17.83 8.20
N LEU A 71 -0.38 16.88 8.79
CA LEU A 71 -0.04 16.87 10.22
C LEU A 71 0.80 18.07 10.64
N VAL A 72 1.79 18.46 9.83
CA VAL A 72 2.68 19.59 10.17
C VAL A 72 1.99 20.95 9.98
N THR A 73 1.01 21.03 9.10
CA THR A 73 0.37 22.30 8.70
C THR A 73 -1.05 22.49 9.23
N ASP A 74 -1.62 21.48 9.90
CA ASP A 74 -3.01 21.43 10.35
C ASP A 74 -4.05 21.66 9.24
N ALA A 75 -3.69 21.33 7.99
CA ALA A 75 -4.47 21.68 6.79
C ALA A 75 -5.56 20.65 6.43
N TYR A 76 -6.35 20.20 7.40
CA TYR A 76 -7.34 19.11 7.28
C TYR A 76 -8.66 19.50 6.58
N SER A 77 -8.59 20.22 5.46
CA SER A 77 -9.79 20.56 4.70
C SER A 77 -10.45 19.33 4.07
N SER A 78 -11.76 19.43 3.81
CA SER A 78 -12.51 18.40 3.07
C SER A 78 -11.89 18.11 1.70
N ASP A 79 -11.39 19.13 1.00
CA ASP A 79 -10.71 18.96 -0.28
C ASP A 79 -9.37 18.24 -0.12
N SER A 80 -8.61 18.58 0.93
CA SER A 80 -7.35 17.91 1.26
C SER A 80 -7.56 16.42 1.50
N ILE A 81 -8.61 16.06 2.25
CA ILE A 81 -9.01 14.67 2.53
C ILE A 81 -9.42 13.97 1.23
N ASN A 82 -10.28 14.59 0.43
CA ASN A 82 -10.77 14.01 -0.82
C ASN A 82 -9.63 13.75 -1.82
N ILE A 83 -8.67 14.66 -1.94
CA ILE A 83 -7.46 14.47 -2.76
C ILE A 83 -6.66 13.28 -2.22
N TRP A 84 -6.40 13.23 -0.92
CA TRP A 84 -5.65 12.13 -0.33
C TRP A 84 -6.30 10.76 -0.61
N ILE A 85 -7.61 10.66 -0.44
CA ILE A 85 -8.34 9.40 -0.63
C ILE A 85 -8.37 9.00 -2.12
N ASN A 86 -8.86 9.89 -2.98
CA ASN A 86 -9.18 9.53 -4.37
C ASN A 86 -7.95 9.51 -5.28
N GLU A 87 -6.98 10.39 -5.04
CA GLU A 87 -5.81 10.54 -5.92
C GLU A 87 -4.60 9.75 -5.44
N LEU A 88 -4.57 9.32 -4.17
CA LEU A 88 -3.43 8.62 -3.58
C LEU A 88 -3.81 7.25 -3.00
N VAL A 89 -4.76 7.18 -2.06
CA VAL A 89 -5.12 5.91 -1.38
C VAL A 89 -5.73 4.91 -2.36
N TYR A 90 -6.75 5.29 -3.14
CA TYR A 90 -7.39 4.36 -4.07
C TYR A 90 -6.45 3.89 -5.20
N PRO A 91 -5.65 4.74 -5.85
CA PRO A 91 -4.65 4.28 -6.81
C PRO A 91 -3.59 3.36 -6.21
N ALA A 92 -3.12 3.62 -4.99
CA ALA A 92 -2.22 2.71 -4.28
C ALA A 92 -2.87 1.34 -4.05
N ALA A 93 -4.11 1.34 -3.52
CA ALA A 93 -4.87 0.13 -3.24
C ALA A 93 -5.11 -0.70 -4.51
N GLU A 94 -5.54 -0.08 -5.60
CA GLU A 94 -5.77 -0.75 -6.88
C GLU A 94 -4.50 -1.45 -7.38
N ASN A 95 -3.37 -0.74 -7.39
CA ASN A 95 -2.08 -1.29 -7.83
C ASN A 95 -1.64 -2.46 -6.95
N PHE A 96 -1.76 -2.33 -5.62
CA PHE A 96 -1.39 -3.42 -4.72
C PHE A 96 -2.34 -4.62 -4.82
N THR A 97 -3.63 -4.41 -5.08
CA THR A 97 -4.56 -5.50 -5.37
C THR A 97 -4.17 -6.25 -6.64
N GLN A 98 -3.81 -5.53 -7.72
CA GLN A 98 -3.32 -6.17 -8.95
C GLN A 98 -2.01 -6.94 -8.69
N ALA A 99 -1.07 -6.36 -7.93
CA ALA A 99 0.15 -7.04 -7.55
C ALA A 99 -0.16 -8.35 -6.81
N MET A 100 -1.07 -8.34 -5.82
CA MET A 100 -1.49 -9.54 -5.10
C MET A 100 -2.06 -10.61 -6.04
N MET A 101 -2.91 -10.23 -6.99
CA MET A 101 -3.48 -11.16 -7.96
C MET A 101 -2.39 -11.85 -8.80
N TYR A 102 -1.36 -11.13 -9.24
CA TYR A 102 -0.24 -11.74 -9.95
C TYR A 102 0.65 -12.57 -9.02
N PHE A 103 0.84 -12.15 -7.77
CA PHE A 103 1.58 -12.92 -6.77
C PHE A 103 0.98 -14.30 -6.53
N GLU A 104 -0.35 -14.38 -6.41
CA GLU A 104 -1.06 -15.65 -6.27
C GLU A 104 -0.90 -16.56 -7.50
N GLN A 105 -0.83 -15.97 -8.70
CA GLN A 105 -0.59 -16.74 -9.92
C GLN A 105 0.85 -17.27 -10.01
N ILE A 106 1.84 -16.61 -9.39
CA ILE A 106 3.23 -17.10 -9.33
C ILE A 106 3.29 -18.44 -8.58
N GLU A 107 2.38 -18.69 -7.63
CA GLU A 107 2.32 -19.94 -6.87
C GLU A 107 2.10 -21.18 -7.75
N SER A 108 1.60 -20.99 -8.97
CA SER A 108 1.44 -22.06 -9.97
C SER A 108 2.72 -22.38 -10.77
N THR A 109 3.81 -21.64 -10.56
CA THR A 109 5.08 -21.79 -11.31
C THR A 109 6.14 -22.47 -10.45
N ALA A 110 6.64 -23.64 -10.89
CA ALA A 110 7.38 -24.59 -10.06
C ALA A 110 8.74 -24.11 -9.50
N ASP A 111 9.39 -23.12 -10.10
CA ASP A 111 10.79 -22.79 -9.75
C ASP A 111 10.94 -21.59 -8.80
N ILE A 112 10.05 -20.60 -8.88
CA ILE A 112 10.07 -19.46 -7.95
C ILE A 112 9.66 -19.90 -6.54
N ILE A 113 8.66 -20.77 -6.44
CA ILE A 113 8.09 -21.22 -5.15
C ILE A 113 9.08 -22.00 -4.27
N LYS A 114 10.15 -22.54 -4.86
CA LYS A 114 11.20 -23.28 -4.15
C LYS A 114 12.20 -22.37 -3.45
N LEU A 115 12.21 -21.07 -3.78
CA LEU A 115 13.11 -20.11 -3.16
C LEU A 115 12.65 -19.79 -1.74
N GLN A 116 13.56 -19.84 -0.77
CA GLN A 116 13.28 -19.48 0.62
C GLN A 116 12.74 -18.04 0.72
N GLU A 117 13.28 -17.12 -0.08
CA GLU A 117 12.80 -15.75 -0.14
C GLU A 117 11.32 -15.65 -0.53
N PHE A 118 10.84 -16.53 -1.41
CA PHE A 118 9.43 -16.52 -1.85
C PHE A 118 8.49 -16.86 -0.70
N ALA A 119 8.85 -17.85 0.13
CA ALA A 119 8.09 -18.18 1.34
C ALA A 119 8.06 -16.98 2.32
N THR A 120 9.17 -16.26 2.46
CA THR A 120 9.22 -15.04 3.27
C THR A 120 8.35 -13.93 2.69
N VAL A 121 8.39 -13.69 1.37
CA VAL A 121 7.51 -12.71 0.72
C VAL A 121 6.05 -13.05 0.99
N LYS A 122 5.64 -14.31 0.82
CA LYS A 122 4.27 -14.77 1.08
C LYS A 122 3.82 -14.45 2.51
N GLN A 123 4.68 -14.61 3.50
CA GLN A 123 4.37 -14.21 4.87
C GLN A 123 4.22 -12.69 5.01
N GLN A 124 5.17 -11.92 4.45
CA GLN A 124 5.12 -10.46 4.51
C GLN A 124 3.88 -9.89 3.81
N MET A 125 3.43 -10.49 2.71
CA MET A 125 2.21 -10.07 2.00
C MET A 125 0.94 -10.19 2.87
N LYS A 126 0.89 -11.11 3.84
CA LYS A 126 -0.26 -11.23 4.75
C LYS A 126 -0.35 -10.06 5.72
N GLU A 127 0.77 -9.71 6.33
CA GLU A 127 0.86 -8.55 7.24
C GLU A 127 0.66 -7.23 6.47
N PHE A 128 1.21 -7.15 5.26
CA PHE A 128 0.99 -6.07 4.31
C PHE A 128 -0.51 -5.84 4.05
N GLN A 129 -1.28 -6.89 3.71
CA GLN A 129 -2.72 -6.77 3.48
C GLN A 129 -3.47 -6.25 4.71
N GLN A 130 -3.10 -6.69 5.91
CA GLN A 130 -3.74 -6.23 7.14
C GLN A 130 -3.56 -4.72 7.36
N ILE A 131 -2.34 -4.21 7.15
CA ILE A 131 -2.05 -2.77 7.28
C ILE A 131 -2.79 -1.97 6.20
N ALA A 132 -2.79 -2.47 4.96
CA ALA A 132 -3.51 -1.83 3.85
C ALA A 132 -5.02 -1.69 4.14
N MET A 133 -5.63 -2.74 4.71
CA MET A 133 -7.05 -2.70 5.12
C MET A 133 -7.32 -1.63 6.19
N LEU A 134 -6.42 -1.48 7.16
CA LEU A 134 -6.57 -0.43 8.20
C LEU A 134 -6.51 0.97 7.59
N ILE A 135 -5.57 1.23 6.67
CA ILE A 135 -5.46 2.52 5.98
C ILE A 135 -6.75 2.84 5.21
N ILE A 136 -7.30 1.86 4.48
CA ILE A 136 -8.57 2.02 3.74
C ILE A 136 -9.75 2.26 4.70
N GLN A 137 -9.78 1.58 5.85
CA GLN A 137 -10.83 1.80 6.85
C GLN A 137 -10.80 3.23 7.38
N TYR A 138 -9.62 3.76 7.71
CA TYR A 138 -9.48 5.17 8.13
C TYR A 138 -9.87 6.15 7.02
N ALA A 139 -9.46 5.89 5.78
CA ALA A 139 -9.88 6.70 4.64
C ALA A 139 -11.40 6.74 4.48
N ASN A 140 -12.06 5.58 4.59
CA ASN A 140 -13.52 5.51 4.50
C ASN A 140 -14.21 6.23 5.67
N GLN A 141 -13.66 6.16 6.89
CA GLN A 141 -14.17 6.92 8.03
C GLN A 141 -14.13 8.42 7.75
N LEU A 142 -13.00 8.94 7.25
CA LEU A 142 -12.85 10.35 6.87
C LEU A 142 -13.78 10.77 5.72
N ASN A 143 -14.04 9.89 4.77
CA ASN A 143 -14.98 10.17 3.67
C ASN A 143 -16.43 10.28 4.19
N THR A 144 -16.84 9.43 5.15
CA THR A 144 -18.20 9.49 5.72
C THR A 144 -18.45 10.68 6.64
N THR A 145 -17.41 11.28 7.21
CA THR A 145 -17.51 12.47 8.06
C THR A 145 -17.43 13.78 7.27
N THR A 146 -17.10 13.71 5.98
CA THR A 146 -17.04 14.86 5.08
C THR A 146 -18.37 15.02 4.33
N PRO A 147 -19.12 16.12 4.47
CA PRO A 147 -20.37 16.29 3.72
C PRO A 147 -20.10 16.31 2.21
N PRO A 148 -20.98 15.72 1.37
CA PRO A 148 -20.79 15.71 -0.07
C PRO A 148 -20.78 17.15 -0.61
N PHE A 149 -19.81 17.42 -1.47
CA PHE A 149 -19.69 18.70 -2.18
C PHE A 149 -20.96 18.91 -3.03
N LYS A 150 -21.72 19.97 -2.75
CA LYS A 150 -22.74 20.47 -3.68
C LYS A 150 -22.03 21.46 -4.62
N MET A 151 -21.89 21.09 -5.89
CA MET A 151 -21.64 22.07 -6.95
C MET A 151 -22.84 23.00 -7.10
#